data_AF-B1VQ65-F1
#
_entry.id   AF-B1VQ65-F1
#
_cell.length_a   1.000
_cell.length_b   1.000
_cell.length_c   1.000
_cell.angle_alpha   90.00
_cell.angle_beta   90.00
_cell.angle_gamma   90.00
#
_symmetry.space_group_name_H-M   'P 1'
#
loop_
_entity.id
_entity.type
_entity.pdbx_description
1 polymer ?
#
loop_
_entity_poly.entity_id
_entity_poly.type
_entity_poly.pdbx_seq_one_letter_code
_entity_poly.pdbx_strand_id
1 'polypeptide(L)'
;MPGRALAAILPADTRRLGDCFTAVDHVERERIPYTAAVNRFPDAPEHTPCDIARALDLNRSTPVLLCDPRAPASGKEVLIRTVEYAGRVHTAPLLASVG
;
A
#
# COMPACT_ATOMS: atom_id res chain seq x y z
N MET A 1 5.17 22.76 11.01
CA MET A 1 4.47 21.63 10.37
C MET A 1 4.84 20.40 11.17
N PRO A 2 3.94 19.78 11.98
CA PRO A 2 4.25 18.45 12.49
C PRO A 2 4.45 17.54 11.28
N GLY A 3 5.57 16.80 11.24
CA GLY A 3 6.00 16.05 10.08
C GLY A 3 4.99 14.97 9.72
N ARG A 4 4.19 15.19 8.68
CA ARG A 4 3.33 14.15 8.11
C ARG A 4 4.20 13.10 7.44
N ALA A 5 3.79 11.83 7.52
CA ALA A 5 4.45 10.76 6.80
C ALA A 5 4.40 11.03 5.28
N LEU A 6 5.51 10.74 4.59
CA LEU A 6 5.56 10.84 3.12
C LEU A 6 4.60 9.82 2.47
N ALA A 7 4.59 8.61 3.02
CA ALA A 7 3.81 7.48 2.58
C ALA A 7 3.62 6.49 3.75
N ALA A 8 2.65 5.57 3.61
CA ALA A 8 2.45 4.45 4.51
C ALA A 8 2.50 3.10 3.76
N ILE A 9 2.90 2.04 4.48
CA ILE A 9 2.84 0.66 3.99
C ILE A 9 1.86 -0.08 4.89
N LEU A 10 0.82 -0.65 4.30
CA LEU A 10 -0.16 -1.48 5.00
C LEU A 10 0.19 -2.95 4.82
N PRO A 11 0.77 -3.63 5.82
CA PRO A 11 0.97 -5.06 5.75
C PRO A 11 -0.39 -5.78 5.77
N ALA A 12 -0.62 -6.63 4.77
CA ALA A 12 -1.85 -7.40 4.60
C ALA A 12 -1.56 -8.89 4.68
N ASP A 13 -2.07 -9.55 5.72
CA ASP A 13 -2.07 -11.01 5.82
C ASP A 13 -3.36 -11.55 5.23
N THR A 14 -3.28 -12.36 4.15
CA THR A 14 -4.46 -12.91 3.47
C THR A 14 -5.33 -13.78 4.39
N ARG A 15 -4.77 -14.31 5.49
CA ARG A 15 -5.48 -15.10 6.49
C ARG A 15 -6.31 -14.23 7.44
N ARG A 16 -5.99 -12.93 7.53
CA ARG A 16 -6.55 -11.99 8.50
C ARG A 16 -6.73 -10.59 7.90
N LEU A 17 -7.23 -10.51 6.67
CA LEU A 17 -7.43 -9.22 5.97
C LEU A 17 -8.31 -8.24 6.76
N GLY A 18 -9.22 -8.75 7.60
CA GLY A 18 -10.07 -7.94 8.47
C GLY A 18 -9.32 -6.99 9.40
N ASP A 19 -8.11 -7.35 9.81
CA ASP A 19 -7.30 -6.52 10.71
C ASP A 19 -6.77 -5.25 10.01
N CYS A 20 -6.76 -5.24 8.67
CA CYS A 20 -6.25 -4.12 7.89
C CYS A 20 -7.26 -2.98 7.73
N PHE A 21 -8.56 -3.22 7.88
CA PHE A 21 -9.59 -2.21 7.59
C PHE A 21 -9.42 -0.93 8.41
N THR A 22 -9.17 -1.06 9.72
CA THR A 22 -8.94 0.12 10.58
C THR A 22 -7.70 0.91 10.15
N ALA A 23 -6.67 0.23 9.64
CA ALA A 23 -5.47 0.89 9.16
C ALA A 23 -5.70 1.59 7.82
N VAL A 24 -6.49 0.97 6.91
CA VAL A 24 -6.94 1.58 5.65
C VAL A 24 -7.72 2.86 5.93
N ASP A 25 -8.76 2.79 6.77
CA ASP A 25 -9.58 3.95 7.14
C ASP A 25 -8.74 5.10 7.70
N HIS A 26 -7.72 4.77 8.50
CA HIS A 26 -6.83 5.77 9.07
C HIS A 26 -6.01 6.48 7.99
N VAL A 27 -5.31 5.75 7.12
CA VAL A 27 -4.45 6.38 6.10
C VAL A 27 -5.26 7.15 5.06
N GLU A 28 -6.47 6.70 4.76
CA GLU A 28 -7.40 7.41 3.87
C GLU A 28 -7.92 8.71 4.47
N ARG A 29 -8.35 8.67 5.74
CA ARG A 29 -8.77 9.87 6.48
C ARG A 29 -7.63 10.89 6.59
N GLU A 30 -6.42 10.42 6.87
CA GLU A 30 -5.22 11.26 6.95
C GLU A 30 -4.67 11.64 5.57
N ARG A 31 -5.28 11.17 4.46
CA ARG A 31 -4.83 11.41 3.08
C ARG A 31 -3.34 11.14 2.87
N ILE A 32 -2.83 10.08 3.49
CA ILE A 32 -1.43 9.65 3.35
C ILE A 32 -1.38 8.67 2.17
N PRO A 33 -0.54 8.89 1.14
CA PRO A 33 -0.37 7.91 0.08
C PRO A 33 0.11 6.59 0.65
N TYR A 34 -0.50 5.48 0.24
CA TYR A 34 -0.17 4.19 0.81
C TYR A 34 -0.18 3.07 -0.22
N THR A 35 0.52 1.99 0.10
CA THR A 35 0.47 0.72 -0.65
C THR A 35 0.07 -0.40 0.30
N ALA A 36 -0.56 -1.44 -0.23
CA ALA A 36 -0.81 -2.66 0.52
C ALA A 36 0.32 -3.67 0.24
N ALA A 37 1.06 -4.07 1.26
CA ALA A 37 2.11 -5.09 1.18
C ALA A 37 1.55 -6.43 1.65
N VAL A 38 1.22 -7.29 0.70
CA VAL A 38 0.62 -8.60 0.93
C VAL A 38 1.68 -9.58 1.35
N ASN A 39 1.59 -10.07 2.58
CA ASN A 39 2.46 -11.10 3.09
C ASN A 39 2.12 -12.43 2.40
N ARG A 40 3.05 -12.93 1.57
CA ARG A 40 2.94 -14.23 0.92
C ARG A 40 3.54 -15.30 1.83
N PHE A 41 2.70 -16.23 2.30
CA PHE A 41 3.16 -17.43 2.99
C PHE A 41 3.20 -18.62 2.00
N PRO A 42 4.14 -19.58 2.17
CA PRO A 42 4.22 -20.76 1.30
C PRO A 42 2.90 -21.55 1.21
N ASP A 43 2.11 -21.55 2.28
CA ASP A 43 0.87 -22.32 2.42
C ASP A 43 -0.40 -21.46 2.28
N ALA A 44 -0.26 -20.18 1.92
CA ALA A 44 -1.41 -19.30 1.74
C ALA A 44 -2.05 -19.51 0.35
N PRO A 45 -3.39 -19.41 0.24
CA PRO A 45 -4.04 -19.40 -1.07
C PRO A 45 -3.47 -18.29 -1.95
N GLU A 46 -3.19 -18.59 -3.21
CA GLU A 46 -2.76 -17.58 -4.17
C GLU A 46 -3.93 -16.65 -4.51
N HIS A 47 -3.89 -15.44 -3.97
CA HIS A 47 -4.80 -14.37 -4.35
C HIS A 47 -4.12 -13.41 -5.31
N THR A 48 -4.85 -12.95 -6.33
CA THR A 48 -4.31 -11.91 -7.21
C THR A 48 -4.28 -10.57 -6.47
N PRO A 49 -3.39 -9.63 -6.85
CA PRO A 49 -3.41 -8.28 -6.30
C PRO A 49 -4.78 -7.59 -6.43
N CYS A 50 -5.53 -7.90 -7.51
CA CYS A 50 -6.88 -7.38 -7.72
C CYS A 50 -7.89 -7.94 -6.72
N ASP A 51 -7.83 -9.23 -6.39
CA ASP A 51 -8.73 -9.84 -5.41
C ASP A 51 -8.52 -9.23 -4.02
N ILE A 52 -7.26 -8.99 -3.67
CA ILE A 52 -6.90 -8.40 -2.38
C ILE A 52 -7.34 -6.94 -2.30
N ALA A 53 -7.12 -6.17 -3.37
CA ALA A 53 -7.60 -4.79 -3.43
C ALA A 53 -9.12 -4.73 -3.22
N ARG A 54 -9.86 -5.63 -3.87
CA ARG A 54 -11.32 -5.72 -3.71
C ARG A 54 -11.73 -6.17 -2.30
N ALA A 55 -11.04 -7.15 -1.74
CA ALA A 55 -11.35 -7.67 -0.40
C ALA A 55 -11.11 -6.62 0.70
N LEU A 56 -10.12 -5.75 0.50
CA LEU A 56 -9.80 -4.64 1.40
C LEU A 56 -10.51 -3.32 1.06
N ASP A 57 -11.40 -3.33 0.05
CA ASP A 57 -12.10 -2.14 -0.48
C ASP A 57 -11.16 -0.96 -0.84
N LEU A 58 -9.97 -1.28 -1.38
CA LEU A 58 -8.99 -0.28 -1.75
C LEU A 58 -9.40 0.45 -3.03
N ASN A 59 -9.01 1.72 -3.14
CA ASN A 59 -9.06 2.44 -4.42
C ASN A 59 -8.32 1.65 -5.51
N ARG A 60 -8.88 1.60 -6.73
CA ARG A 60 -8.27 0.89 -7.88
C ARG A 60 -6.84 1.35 -8.21
N SER A 61 -6.51 2.59 -7.84
CA SER A 61 -5.18 3.17 -8.05
C SER A 61 -4.19 2.86 -6.93
N THR A 62 -4.62 2.22 -5.84
CA THR A 62 -3.77 1.83 -4.71
C THR A 62 -2.95 0.59 -5.08
N PRO A 63 -1.60 0.66 -5.08
CA PRO A 63 -0.77 -0.48 -5.41
C PRO A 63 -0.88 -1.58 -4.35
N VAL A 64 -1.12 -2.81 -4.82
CA VAL A 64 -1.01 -4.03 -4.02
C VAL A 64 0.27 -4.75 -4.42
N LEU A 65 1.20 -4.84 -3.46
CA LEU A 65 2.55 -5.35 -3.64
C LEU A 65 2.69 -6.68 -2.91
N LEU A 66 3.34 -7.65 -3.54
CA LEU A 66 3.63 -8.93 -2.90
C LEU A 66 4.92 -8.80 -2.09
N CYS A 67 4.86 -9.23 -0.83
CA CYS A 67 5.95 -9.16 0.12
C CYS A 67 6.17 -10.54 0.78
N ASP A 68 7.40 -11.03 0.79
CA ASP A 68 7.81 -12.07 1.72
C ASP A 68 8.60 -11.42 2.87
N PRO A 69 8.03 -11.31 4.08
CA PRO A 69 8.71 -10.72 5.23
C PRO A 69 10.02 -11.42 5.62
N ARG A 70 10.21 -12.68 5.19
CA ARG A 70 11.41 -13.48 5.47
C ARG A 70 12.56 -13.14 4.51
N ALA A 71 12.27 -12.44 3.42
CA ALA A 71 13.24 -12.07 2.39
C ALA A 71 13.52 -10.56 2.43
N PRO A 72 14.67 -10.09 2.94
CA PRO A 72 14.99 -8.66 3.04
C PRO A 72 14.91 -7.90 1.71
N ALA A 73 15.25 -8.57 0.60
CA ALA A 73 15.12 -8.01 -0.74
C ALA A 73 13.67 -7.68 -1.12
N SER A 74 12.70 -8.48 -0.64
CA SER A 74 11.28 -8.24 -0.87
C SER A 74 10.79 -6.99 -0.13
N GLY A 75 11.18 -6.83 1.13
CA GLY A 75 10.88 -5.61 1.91
C GLY A 75 11.49 -4.35 1.29
N LYS A 76 12.72 -4.43 0.76
CA LYS A 76 13.35 -3.32 0.04
C LYS A 76 12.53 -2.90 -1.18
N GLU A 77 12.05 -3.85 -1.98
CA GLU A 77 11.23 -3.57 -3.16
C GLU A 77 9.91 -2.88 -2.80
N VAL A 78 9.25 -3.32 -1.71
CA VAL A 78 8.03 -2.67 -1.19
C VAL A 78 8.30 -1.22 -0.81
N LEU A 79 9.39 -0.94 -0.11
CA LEU A 79 9.77 0.42 0.28
C LEU A 79 9.99 1.31 -0.95
N ILE A 80 10.77 0.84 -1.94
CA ILE A 80 11.06 1.59 -3.17
C ILE A 80 9.76 1.94 -3.89
N ARG A 81 8.91 0.94 -4.17
CA ARG A 81 7.64 1.15 -4.88
C ARG A 81 6.69 2.07 -4.15
N THR A 82 6.69 2.04 -2.83
CA THR A 82 5.84 2.90 -2.02
C THR A 82 6.28 4.36 -2.10
N VAL A 83 7.59 4.61 -2.04
CA VAL A 83 8.13 5.96 -2.23
C VAL A 83 7.89 6.48 -3.64
N GLU A 84 8.09 5.66 -4.66
CA GLU A 84 7.78 6.03 -6.06
C GLU A 84 6.30 6.35 -6.26
N TYR A 85 5.41 5.55 -5.66
CA TYR A 85 3.97 5.80 -5.69
C TYR A 85 3.61 7.13 -5.03
N ALA A 86 4.13 7.38 -3.83
CA ALA A 86 3.92 8.64 -3.14
C ALA A 86 4.45 9.83 -3.95
N GLY A 87 5.62 9.68 -4.59
CA GLY A 87 6.16 10.68 -5.51
C GLY A 87 5.19 11.02 -6.65
N ARG A 88 4.55 10.03 -7.28
CA ARG A 88 3.53 10.27 -8.32
C ARG A 88 2.28 10.95 -7.77
N VAL A 89 1.79 10.53 -6.60
CA VAL A 89 0.60 11.12 -5.97
C VAL A 89 0.85 12.58 -5.58
N HIS A 90 2.03 12.90 -5.06
CA HIS A 90 2.39 14.25 -4.63
C HIS A 90 2.75 15.18 -5.79
N THR A 91 3.25 14.66 -6.92
CA THR A 91 3.61 15.48 -8.10
C THR A 91 2.44 15.73 -9.06
N ALA A 92 1.42 14.86 -9.08
CA ALA A 92 0.25 15.03 -9.95
C ALA A 92 -0.51 16.37 -9.76
N PRO A 93 -0.73 16.88 -8.53
CA PRO A 93 -1.36 18.19 -8.32
C PRO A 93 -0.49 19.37 -8.78
N LEU A 94 0.84 19.26 -8.64
CA LEU A 94 1.81 20.30 -9.03
C LEU A 94 1.87 20.52 -10.54
N LEU A 95 1.66 19.46 -11.34
CA LEU A 95 1.58 19.55 -12.79
C LEU A 95 0.23 20.09 -13.27
N ALA A 96 -0.86 19.84 -12.52
CA ALA A 96 -2.19 20.34 -12.84
C ALA A 96 -2.37 21.85 -12.58
N SER A 97 -1.54 22.46 -11.72
CA SER A 97 -1.60 23.90 -11.40
C SER A 97 -0.76 24.80 -12.32
N VAL A 98 -0.07 24.23 -13.32
CA VAL A 98 0.80 24.97 -14.27
C VAL A 98 0.13 25.10 -15.65
N GLY A 99 -1.13 24.65 -15.78
CA GLY A 99 -1.96 24.79 -16.98
C GLY A 99 -2.91 25.97 -16.90
#